data_AF-A0A521TRZ6-F1
#
_entry.id   AF-A0A521TRZ6-F1
#
_cell.length_a   1.000
_cell.length_b   1.000
_cell.length_c   1.000
_cell.angle_alpha   90.00
_cell.angle_beta   90.00
_cell.angle_gamma   90.00
#
_symmetry.space_group_name_H-M   'P 1'
#
loop_
_entity.id
_entity.type
_entity.pdbx_description
1 polymer ?
#
loop_
_entity_poly.entity_id
_entity_poly.type
_entity_poly.pdbx_seq_one_letter_code
_entity_poly.pdbx_strand_id
1 'polypeptide(L)'
;MTLNDRASYEIRIVRDPRILAGKPVVKGTRVPVEIVLAKLAENPNVDELFADYPRLTIEDVKACLEYARTLVEHSGRRRRIGGLAGA
;
A
#
# COMPACT_ATOMS: atom_id res chain seq x y z
N MET A 1 22.22 -0.68 -15.17
CA MET A 1 20.81 -1.08 -15.16
C MET A 1 20.60 -1.97 -13.95
N THR A 2 20.57 -1.38 -12.76
CA THR A 2 20.58 -2.15 -11.51
C THR A 2 19.18 -2.59 -11.16
N LEU A 3 18.96 -3.91 -11.22
CA LEU A 3 17.86 -4.60 -10.56
C LEU A 3 17.89 -4.30 -9.06
N ASN A 4 17.10 -3.34 -8.59
CA ASN A 4 16.65 -3.36 -7.19
C ASN A 4 15.30 -2.66 -6.96
N ASP A 5 14.42 -2.63 -7.96
CA ASP A 5 13.03 -2.16 -7.85
C ASP A 5 12.13 -3.09 -7.00
N ARG A 6 12.65 -3.64 -5.90
CA ARG A 6 11.81 -4.19 -4.85
C ARG A 6 11.24 -3.00 -4.09
N ALA A 7 9.91 -2.89 -4.07
CA ALA A 7 9.23 -1.79 -3.43
C ALA A 7 9.64 -1.72 -1.95
N SER A 8 10.13 -0.57 -1.51
CA SER A 8 10.77 -0.41 -0.18
C SER A 8 9.78 -0.55 0.97
N TYR A 9 8.47 -0.58 0.67
CA TYR A 9 7.40 -0.77 1.64
C TYR A 9 7.35 -2.16 2.28
N GLU A 10 7.94 -3.21 1.67
CA GLU A 10 7.76 -4.61 2.11
C GLU A 10 8.23 -4.87 3.55
N ILE A 11 9.13 -4.04 4.07
CA ILE A 11 9.61 -4.12 5.45
C ILE A 11 8.52 -3.70 6.46
N ARG A 12 7.62 -2.79 6.04
CA ARG A 12 6.62 -2.13 6.90
C ARG A 12 5.18 -2.53 6.59
N ILE A 13 4.87 -2.97 5.37
CA ILE A 13 3.52 -3.42 5.00
C ILE A 13 3.50 -4.94 4.89
N VAL A 14 2.65 -5.58 5.69
CA VAL A 14 2.48 -7.03 5.70
C VAL A 14 1.12 -7.41 5.12
N ARG A 15 1.08 -8.53 4.40
CA ARG A 15 -0.14 -9.20 3.94
C ARG A 15 -0.12 -10.61 4.47
N ASP A 16 -0.95 -10.87 5.48
CA ASP A 16 -1.12 -12.21 6.05
C ASP A 16 -2.59 -12.60 5.94
N PRO A 17 -2.95 -13.69 5.27
CA PRO A 17 -4.35 -14.15 5.18
C PRO A 17 -5.06 -14.28 6.54
N ARG A 18 -4.29 -14.50 7.61
CA ARG A 18 -4.77 -14.61 8.99
C ARG A 18 -5.05 -13.25 9.64
N ILE A 19 -4.57 -12.16 9.05
CA ILE A 19 -4.76 -10.78 9.53
C ILE A 19 -5.71 -10.07 8.57
N LEU A 20 -6.88 -9.65 9.06
CA LEU A 20 -7.85 -8.86 8.28
C LEU A 20 -8.13 -9.45 6.88
N ALA A 21 -8.25 -10.77 6.78
CA ALA A 21 -8.48 -11.50 5.53
C ALA A 21 -7.44 -11.22 4.42
N GLY A 22 -6.17 -10.98 4.78
CA GLY A 22 -5.11 -10.73 3.81
C GLY A 22 -5.01 -9.29 3.31
N LYS A 23 -5.74 -8.36 3.93
CA LYS A 23 -5.58 -6.93 3.67
C LYS A 23 -4.14 -6.49 3.99
N PRO A 24 -3.57 -5.54 3.22
CA PRO A 24 -2.29 -4.92 3.55
C PRO A 24 -2.42 -4.09 4.83
N VAL A 25 -1.55 -4.37 5.81
CA VAL A 25 -1.58 -3.78 7.16
C VAL A 25 -0.18 -3.29 7.53
N VAL A 26 -0.10 -2.19 8.27
CA VAL A 26 1.18 -1.71 8.82
C VAL A 26 1.67 -2.70 9.89
N LYS A 27 2.89 -3.20 9.71
CA LYS A 27 3.52 -4.24 10.54
C LYS A 27 3.53 -3.84 12.01
N GLY A 28 3.16 -4.77 12.88
CA GLY A 28 3.08 -4.51 14.33
C GLY A 28 1.83 -3.73 14.76
N THR A 29 0.93 -3.43 13.83
CA THR A 29 -0.34 -2.76 14.11
C THR A 29 -1.52 -3.57 13.55
N ARG A 30 -2.74 -3.11 13.82
CA ARG A 30 -3.97 -3.55 13.14
C ARG A 30 -4.53 -2.45 12.23
N VAL A 31 -3.68 -1.55 11.76
CA VAL A 31 -4.07 -0.43 10.90
C VAL A 31 -3.90 -0.84 9.43
N PRO A 32 -5.00 -1.01 8.68
CA PRO A 32 -4.95 -1.27 7.25
C PRO A 32 -4.37 -0.08 6.48
N VAL A 33 -3.67 -0.36 5.37
CA VAL A 33 -3.20 0.69 4.45
C VAL A 33 -4.37 1.54 3.94
N GLU A 34 -5.52 0.93 3.66
CA GLU A 34 -6.73 1.64 3.21
C GLU A 34 -7.18 2.73 4.20
N ILE A 35 -7.04 2.53 5.52
CA ILE A 35 -7.46 3.51 6.52
C ILE A 35 -6.52 4.71 6.51
N VAL A 36 -5.21 4.47 6.42
CA VAL A 36 -4.22 5.55 6.33
C VAL A 36 -4.49 6.41 5.10
N LEU A 37 -4.73 5.77 3.94
CA LEU A 37 -5.03 6.49 2.71
C LEU A 37 -6.37 7.25 2.78
N ALA A 38 -7.41 6.65 3.35
CA ALA A 38 -8.71 7.29 3.51
C ALA A 38 -8.62 8.54 4.40
N LYS A 39 -7.96 8.42 5.56
CA LYS A 39 -7.73 9.54 6.48
C LYS A 39 -6.97 10.67 5.81
N LEU A 40 -5.88 10.36 5.09
CA LEU A 40 -5.09 11.37 4.38
C LEU A 40 -5.85 12.01 3.21
N ALA A 41 -6.78 11.28 2.59
CA ALA A 41 -7.65 11.83 1.55
C ALA A 41 -8.73 12.78 2.10
N GLU A 42 -9.25 12.50 3.30
CA GLU A 42 -10.19 13.37 4.01
C GLU A 42 -9.49 14.60 4.60
N ASN A 43 -8.34 14.39 5.26
CA ASN A 43 -7.49 15.44 5.80
C ASN A 43 -6.00 15.05 5.64
N PRO A 44 -5.21 15.79 4.83
CA PRO A 44 -3.80 15.48 4.60
C PRO A 44 -2.89 15.77 5.80
N ASN A 45 -3.42 16.29 6.92
CA ASN A 45 -2.65 16.55 8.12
C ASN A 45 -2.20 15.25 8.82
N VAL A 46 -0.91 14.95 8.75
CA VAL A 46 -0.30 13.76 9.36
C VAL A 46 -0.29 13.79 10.89
N ASP A 47 -0.30 14.97 11.51
CA ASP A 47 -0.30 15.07 12.98
C ASP A 47 -1.63 14.59 13.57
N GLU A 48 -2.74 14.91 12.90
CA GLU A 48 -4.06 14.39 13.26
C GLU A 48 -4.16 12.88 13.04
N LEU A 49 -3.56 12.36 11.97
CA LEU A 49 -3.44 10.92 11.77
C LEU A 49 -2.68 10.25 12.92
N PHE A 50 -1.60 10.85 13.42
CA PHE A 50 -0.85 10.30 14.55
C PHE A 50 -1.59 10.45 15.88
N ALA A 51 -2.47 11.45 16.04
CA ALA A 51 -3.36 11.53 17.19
C ALA A 51 -4.34 10.34 17.24
N ASP A 52 -4.93 9.97 16.10
CA ASP A 52 -5.82 8.81 15.98
C ASP A 52 -5.06 7.47 16.06
N TYR A 53 -3.83 7.42 15.53
CA TYR A 53 -3.00 6.22 15.42
C TYR A 53 -1.57 6.45 15.95
N PRO A 54 -1.38 6.57 17.27
CA PRO A 54 -0.10 6.99 17.88
C PRO A 54 1.05 5.99 17.73
N ARG A 55 0.79 4.80 17.19
CA ARG A 55 1.81 3.80 16.88
C ARG A 55 2.37 3.92 15.47
N LEU A 56 1.71 4.69 14.61
CA LEU A 56 2.22 4.93 13.26
C LEU A 56 3.38 5.91 13.31
N THR A 57 4.34 5.70 12.41
CA THR A 57 5.40 6.67 12.17
C THR A 57 5.30 7.24 10.76
N ILE A 58 6.04 8.32 10.51
CA ILE A 58 6.14 8.90 9.16
C ILE A 58 6.62 7.89 8.11
N GLU A 59 7.48 6.95 8.51
CA GLU A 59 7.99 5.91 7.62
C GLU A 59 6.92 4.86 7.29
N ASP A 60 5.96 4.61 8.19
CA ASP A 60 4.79 3.77 7.90
C ASP A 60 3.85 4.46 6.91
N VAL A 61 3.65 5.77 7.06
CA VAL A 61 2.85 6.57 6.12
C VAL A 61 3.48 6.56 4.73
N LYS A 62 4.80 6.80 4.63
CA LYS A 62 5.52 6.69 3.36
C LYS A 62 5.39 5.29 2.73
N ALA A 63 5.49 4.24 3.53
CA ALA A 63 5.31 2.87 3.05
C ALA A 63 3.88 2.61 2.54
N CYS A 64 2.85 3.17 3.19
CA CYS A 64 1.47 3.12 2.70
C CYS A 64 1.31 3.81 1.34
N LEU A 65 1.91 5.00 1.18
CA LEU A 65 1.89 5.75 -0.08
C LEU A 65 2.65 5.02 -1.20
N GLU A 66 3.83 4.46 -0.91
CA GLU A 66 4.59 3.67 -1.87
C GLU A 66 3.83 2.41 -2.29
N TYR A 67 3.21 1.72 -1.34
CA TYR A 67 2.31 0.59 -1.63
C TYR A 67 1.22 1.00 -2.62
N ALA A 68 0.51 2.10 -2.35
CA ALA A 68 -0.52 2.63 -3.24
C ALA A 68 0.04 3.00 -4.63
N ARG A 69 1.19 3.68 -4.69
CA ARG A 69 1.87 4.04 -5.95
C ARG A 69 2.11 2.80 -6.81
N THR A 70 2.63 1.72 -6.23
CA THR A 70 2.89 0.48 -6.99
C THR A 70 1.62 -0.13 -7.55
N LEU A 71 0.49 -0.09 -6.82
CA LEU A 71 -0.78 -0.58 -7.34
C LEU A 71 -1.26 0.24 -8.54
N VAL A 72 -1.10 1.56 -8.48
CA VAL A 72 -1.45 2.46 -9.59
C VAL A 72 -0.55 2.23 -10.80
N GLU A 73 0.76 2.15 -10.61
CA GLU A 73 1.74 1.87 -11.68
C GLU A 73 1.46 0.52 -12.38
N HIS A 74 1.12 -0.52 -11.63
CA HIS A 74 0.86 -1.86 -12.18
C HIS A 74 -0.54 -1.97 -12.80
N SER A 75 -1.50 -1.15 -12.38
CA SER A 75 -2.85 -1.14 -12.95
C SER A 75 -2.85 -0.80 -14.45
N GLY A 76 -1.96 0.10 -14.89
CA GLY A 76 -1.79 0.47 -16.30
C GLY A 76 -1.16 -0.61 -17.19
N ARG A 77 -0.60 -1.69 -16.62
CA ARG A 77 0.18 -2.70 -17.36
C ARG A 77 -0.61 -3.97 -17.70
N ARG A 78 -1.88 -4.08 -17.28
CA ARG A 78 -2.80 -5.17 -17.66
C ARG A 78 -3.92 -4.67 -18.59
N ARG A 79 -3.65 -4.65 -19.90
CA ARG A 79 -4.59 -5.01 -21.00
C ARG A 79 -3.85 -5.06 -22.37
N ARG A 80 -2.92 -6.01 -22.52
CA ARG A 80 -2.52 -6.54 -23.84
C ARG A 80 -2.30 -8.05 -23.75
N ILE A 81 -3.34 -8.80 -23.37
CA ILE A 81 -3.38 -10.23 -23.65
C ILE A 81 -4.78 -10.60 -24.18
N GLY A 82 -4.82 -11.11 -25.41
CA GLY A 82 -5.87 -12.02 -25.88
C GLY A 82 -6.92 -11.49 -26.86
N GLY A 83 -6.53 -11.14 -28.09
CA GLY A 83 -7.42 -11.13 -29.26
C GLY A 83 -6.60 -10.84 -30.51
N LEU A 84 -6.53 -11.65 -31.56
CA LEU A 84 -7.16 -12.92 -31.91
C LEU A 84 -6.08 -13.82 -32.49
N ALA A 85 -6.03 -15.09 -32.06
CA ALA A 85 -5.45 -16.17 -32.84
C ALA A 85 -6.44 -17.34 -32.78
N GLY A 86 -7.01 -17.68 -33.93
CA GLY A 86 -7.70 -18.96 -34.18
C GLY A 86 -9.22 -18.95 -34.02
N ALA A 87 -9.94 -18.66 -35.10
CA ALA A 87 -10.93 -19.53 -35.74
C ALA A 87 -11.58 -18.77 -36.92
#